data_AF-A0A1D2TXA7-F1
#
_entry.id   AF-A0A1D2TXA7-F1
#
_cell.length_a   1.000
_cell.length_b   1.000
_cell.length_c   1.000
_cell.angle_alpha   90.00
_cell.angle_beta   90.00
_cell.angle_gamma   90.00
#
_symmetry.space_group_name_H-M   'P 1'
#
loop_
_entity.id
_entity.type
_entity.pdbx_description
1 polymer ?
#
loop_
_entity_poly.entity_id
_entity_poly.type
_entity_poly.pdbx_seq_one_letter_code
_entity_poly.pdbx_strand_id
1 'polypeptide(L)'
;MTTYTAFANDLWIASGPRDHIVETLRGMDAMPRASDLLVFDDETGAQIDFDLRQIEAPQPEPRGRGRPKLGVSPREVTLLPRHWDWLARQRGGASATLRRLVEEALRAEAPSSAGRDAAYRFLSAIAGDKPGFEEAIRALYADDRVRFASLTADWPVGVRDHATGLAWPA
;
A
#
# COMPACT_ATOMS: atom_id res chain seq x y z
N MET A 1 6.43 2.71 -8.54
CA MET A 1 5.14 2.73 -9.26
C MET A 1 4.16 2.09 -8.31
N THR A 2 3.06 2.76 -7.98
CA THR A 2 2.11 2.23 -6.99
C THR A 2 1.49 0.95 -7.54
N THR A 3 1.60 -0.13 -6.76
CA THR A 3 0.99 -1.43 -7.07
C THR A 3 -0.18 -1.67 -6.14
N TYR A 4 -1.15 -2.41 -6.65
CA TYR A 4 -2.38 -2.75 -5.96
C TYR A 4 -2.59 -4.25 -6.07
N THR A 5 -3.20 -4.85 -5.05
CA THR A 5 -3.64 -6.24 -5.06
C THR A 5 -5.16 -6.31 -4.93
N ALA A 6 -5.79 -7.03 -5.86
CA ALA A 6 -7.24 -7.24 -5.89
C ALA A 6 -7.59 -8.64 -5.37
N PHE A 7 -8.57 -8.70 -4.48
CA PHE A 7 -9.18 -9.90 -3.94
C PHE A 7 -10.67 -9.94 -4.27
N ALA A 8 -11.19 -11.12 -4.60
CA ALA A 8 -12.62 -11.39 -4.63
C ALA A 8 -12.97 -12.33 -3.48
N ASN A 9 -13.64 -11.82 -2.44
CA ASN A 9 -13.70 -12.44 -1.12
C ASN A 9 -12.26 -12.72 -0.62
N ASP A 10 -11.94 -13.99 -0.38
CA ASP A 10 -10.62 -14.44 0.08
C ASP A 10 -9.67 -14.86 -1.07
N LEU A 11 -10.12 -14.75 -2.33
CA LEU A 11 -9.37 -15.20 -3.52
C LEU A 11 -8.53 -14.07 -4.10
N TRP A 12 -7.22 -14.30 -4.24
CA TRP A 12 -6.30 -13.39 -4.93
C TRP A 12 -6.58 -13.40 -6.44
N ILE A 13 -6.92 -12.23 -7.00
CA ILE A 13 -7.20 -12.06 -8.43
C ILE A 13 -5.97 -11.62 -9.21
N ALA A 14 -5.35 -10.51 -8.81
CA ALA A 14 -4.17 -9.96 -9.48
C ALA A 14 -3.42 -8.98 -8.57
N SER A 15 -2.13 -8.77 -8.86
CA SER A 15 -1.32 -7.72 -8.27
C SER A 15 -0.56 -6.94 -9.33
N GLY A 16 -0.56 -5.62 -9.25
CA GLY A 16 0.13 -4.78 -10.21
C GLY A 16 -0.40 -3.36 -10.28
N PRO A 17 0.00 -2.57 -11.29
CA PRO A 17 -0.56 -1.24 -11.49
C PRO A 17 -2.06 -1.34 -11.79
N ARG A 18 -2.79 -0.25 -11.56
CA ARG A 18 -4.26 -0.19 -11.74
C ARG A 18 -4.72 -0.75 -13.09
N ASP A 19 -4.03 -0.42 -14.18
CA ASP A 19 -4.40 -0.87 -15.52
C ASP A 19 -4.34 -2.41 -15.66
N HIS A 20 -3.40 -3.06 -14.98
CA HIS A 20 -3.29 -4.52 -14.97
C HIS A 20 -4.43 -5.18 -14.20
N ILE A 21 -4.86 -4.58 -13.08
CA ILE A 21 -6.04 -5.03 -12.33
C ILE A 21 -7.30 -4.91 -13.19
N VAL A 22 -7.48 -3.78 -13.88
CA VAL A 22 -8.61 -3.54 -14.79
C VAL A 22 -8.62 -4.54 -15.94
N GLU A 23 -7.47 -4.79 -16.58
CA GLU A 23 -7.34 -5.75 -17.67
C GLU A 23 -7.67 -7.17 -17.22
N THR A 24 -7.18 -7.58 -16.05
CA THR A 24 -7.46 -8.91 -15.49
C THR A 24 -8.95 -9.08 -15.19
N LEU A 25 -9.60 -8.08 -14.58
CA LEU A 25 -11.04 -8.13 -14.28
C LEU A 25 -11.90 -8.20 -15.54
N ARG A 26 -11.52 -7.51 -16.62
CA ARG A 26 -12.22 -7.59 -17.93
C ARG A 26 -12.09 -8.95 -18.61
N GLY A 27 -11.01 -9.67 -18.35
CA GLY A 27 -10.74 -10.99 -18.92
C GLY A 27 -11.46 -12.14 -18.22
N MET A 28 -12.16 -11.89 -17.10
CA MET A 28 -12.88 -12.93 -16.36
C MET A 28 -14.25 -13.22 -16.97
N ASP A 29 -14.61 -14.51 -17.08
CA ASP A 29 -15.92 -14.95 -17.62
C ASP A 29 -17.12 -14.44 -16.81
N ALA A 30 -16.93 -14.24 -15.50
CA ALA A 30 -17.91 -13.64 -14.61
C ALA A 30 -17.23 -12.63 -13.70
N MET A 31 -17.63 -11.37 -13.81
CA MET A 31 -17.08 -10.31 -12.98
C MET A 31 -17.58 -10.46 -11.53
N PRO A 32 -16.71 -10.29 -10.52
CA PRO A 32 -17.14 -10.30 -9.12
C PRO A 32 -18.19 -9.22 -8.87
N ARG A 33 -19.08 -9.45 -7.90
CA ARG A 33 -19.95 -8.39 -7.42
C ARG A 33 -19.10 -7.29 -6.79
N ALA A 34 -19.51 -6.04 -6.91
CA ALA A 34 -18.79 -4.93 -6.31
C ALA A 34 -18.63 -5.06 -4.79
N SER A 35 -19.57 -5.74 -4.11
CA SER A 35 -19.50 -6.05 -2.69
C SER A 35 -18.38 -7.01 -2.30
N ASP A 36 -17.94 -7.84 -3.24
CA ASP A 36 -17.04 -8.95 -2.99
C ASP A 36 -15.61 -8.60 -3.43
N LEU A 37 -15.44 -7.52 -4.20
CA LEU A 37 -14.15 -7.04 -4.67
C LEU A 37 -13.51 -6.10 -3.64
N LEU A 38 -12.36 -6.50 -3.11
CA LEU A 38 -11.52 -5.68 -2.25
C LEU A 38 -10.21 -5.40 -2.97
N VAL A 39 -9.79 -4.13 -3.03
CA VAL A 39 -8.51 -3.76 -3.63
C VAL A 39 -7.67 -3.04 -2.59
N PHE A 40 -6.41 -3.44 -2.46
CA PHE A 40 -5.49 -2.92 -1.47
C PHE A 40 -4.29 -2.26 -2.15
N ASP A 41 -3.81 -1.19 -1.56
CA ASP A 41 -2.55 -0.55 -1.93
C ASP A 41 -1.38 -1.31 -1.29
N ASP A 42 -0.42 -1.79 -2.09
CA ASP A 42 0.64 -2.68 -1.57
C ASP A 42 1.70 -1.94 -0.74
N GLU A 43 1.79 -0.61 -0.84
CA GLU A 43 2.73 0.19 -0.03
C GLU A 43 2.17 0.44 1.37
N THR A 44 0.86 0.63 1.48
CA THR A 44 0.19 1.01 2.71
C THR A 44 -0.67 -0.09 3.31
N GLY A 45 -1.04 -1.12 2.56
CA GLY A 45 -2.04 -2.14 2.97
C GLY A 45 -3.45 -1.57 3.16
N ALA A 46 -3.69 -0.32 2.76
CA ALA A 46 -4.99 0.31 2.88
C ALA A 46 -5.93 -0.20 1.78
N GLN A 47 -7.18 -0.49 2.15
CA GLN A 47 -8.23 -0.74 1.17
C GLN A 47 -8.54 0.54 0.39
N ILE A 48 -8.57 0.45 -0.93
CA ILE A 48 -8.94 1.54 -1.83
C ILE A 48 -10.35 1.31 -2.38
N ASP A 49 -11.08 2.40 -2.58
CA ASP A 49 -12.37 2.36 -3.27
C ASP A 49 -12.15 2.14 -4.77
N PHE A 50 -12.64 1.02 -5.29
CA PHE A 50 -12.45 0.61 -6.67
C PHE A 50 -13.80 0.48 -7.38
N ASP A 51 -14.16 1.52 -8.15
CA ASP A 51 -15.44 1.56 -8.85
C ASP A 51 -15.43 0.66 -10.10
N LEU A 52 -16.05 -0.52 -10.00
CA LEU A 52 -16.25 -1.46 -11.10
C LEU A 52 -16.99 -0.85 -12.31
N ARG A 53 -17.85 0.15 -12.11
CA ARG A 53 -18.59 0.79 -13.22
C ARG A 53 -17.67 1.58 -14.15
N GLN A 54 -16.53 2.04 -13.64
CA GLN A 54 -15.51 2.72 -14.43
C GLN A 54 -14.70 1.75 -15.31
N ILE A 55 -14.82 0.45 -15.08
CA ILE A 55 -14.17 -0.61 -15.86
C ILE A 55 -15.00 -0.97 -17.09
N GLU A 56 -16.32 -1.00 -16.94
CA GLU A 56 -17.28 -1.35 -18.00
C GLU A 56 -17.42 -0.26 -19.07
N ALA A 57 -17.28 1.01 -18.70
CA ALA A 57 -17.24 2.11 -19.65
C ALA A 57 -15.82 2.24 -20.26
N PRO A 58 -15.65 2.35 -21.59
CA PRO A 58 -14.37 2.71 -22.17
C PRO A 58 -13.94 4.08 -21.61
N GLN A 59 -12.91 4.08 -20.78
CA GLN A 59 -12.29 5.31 -20.29
C GLN A 59 -11.80 6.10 -21.51
N PRO A 60 -12.21 7.37 -21.70
CA PRO A 60 -11.61 8.19 -22.74
C PRO A 60 -10.12 8.30 -22.47
N GLU A 61 -9.31 7.98 -23.48
CA GLU A 61 -7.85 8.00 -23.41
C GLU A 61 -7.36 9.29 -22.73
N PRO A 62 -6.48 9.21 -21.72
CA PRO A 62 -5.95 10.40 -21.08
C PRO A 62 -5.18 11.22 -22.12
N ARG A 63 -5.75 12.38 -22.46
CA ARG A 63 -5.19 13.36 -23.36
C ARG A 63 -3.81 13.83 -22.88
N GLY A 64 -2.82 13.61 -23.74
CA GLY A 64 -1.69 14.52 -23.95
C GLY A 64 -0.56 14.44 -22.92
N ARG A 65 0.56 13.84 -23.35
CA ARG A 65 1.87 13.96 -22.72
C ARG A 65 2.23 15.45 -22.54
N GLY A 66 2.14 15.93 -21.31
CA GLY A 66 2.76 17.18 -20.86
C GLY A 66 4.09 16.87 -20.16
N ARG A 67 5.09 17.71 -20.43
CA ARG A 67 6.42 17.85 -19.79
C ARG A 67 6.62 16.95 -18.56
N PRO A 68 7.68 16.10 -18.49
CA PRO A 68 7.91 15.23 -17.33
C PRO A 68 7.85 16.09 -16.07
N LYS A 69 6.79 15.89 -15.29
CA LYS A 69 6.65 16.51 -13.97
C LYS A 69 7.76 15.89 -13.15
N LEU A 70 8.74 16.70 -12.75
CA LEU A 70 9.58 16.38 -11.60
C LEU A 70 8.56 16.10 -10.49
N GLY A 71 8.37 14.85 -10.08
CA GLY A 71 7.19 14.34 -9.34
C GLY A 71 7.04 14.91 -7.92
N VAL A 72 7.08 16.22 -7.78
CA VAL A 72 7.07 16.98 -6.54
C VAL A 72 5.80 17.82 -6.56
N SER A 73 4.84 17.44 -5.73
CA SER A 73 3.62 18.23 -5.49
C SER A 73 3.90 19.23 -4.36
N PRO A 74 3.80 20.54 -4.59
CA PRO A 74 4.00 21.53 -3.53
C PRO A 74 2.89 21.41 -2.48
N ARG A 75 3.28 21.52 -1.20
CA ARG A 75 2.39 21.61 -0.04
C ARG A 75 2.90 22.69 0.90
N GLU A 76 2.00 23.36 1.60
CA GLU A 76 2.35 24.40 2.56
C GLU A 76 2.85 23.78 3.87
N VAL A 77 3.92 24.34 4.44
CA VAL A 77 4.46 23.96 5.75
C VAL A 77 4.68 25.19 6.60
N THR A 78 4.25 25.14 7.85
CA THR A 78 4.43 26.22 8.81
C THR A 78 5.54 25.85 9.77
N LEU A 79 6.58 26.69 9.85
CA LEU A 79 7.75 26.49 10.71
C LEU A 79 8.04 27.77 11.51
N LEU A 80 8.77 27.63 12.62
CA LEU A 80 9.23 28.76 13.40
C LEU A 80 10.20 29.64 12.59
N PRO A 81 10.23 30.97 12.80
CA PRO A 81 11.15 31.88 12.09
C PRO A 81 12.61 31.42 12.12
N ARG A 82 13.10 30.97 13.29
CA ARG A 82 14.46 30.43 13.45
C ARG A 82 14.77 29.22 12.55
N HIS A 83 13.75 28.41 12.22
CA HIS A 83 13.92 27.25 11.34
C HIS A 83 14.03 27.70 9.89
N TRP A 84 13.26 28.72 9.49
CA TRP A 84 13.40 29.34 8.17
C TRP A 84 14.76 30.00 7.99
N ASP A 85 15.24 30.74 8.99
CA ASP A 85 16.58 31.36 8.97
C ASP A 85 17.68 30.30 8.82
N TRP A 86 17.51 29.15 9.48
CA TRP A 86 18.44 28.04 9.36
C TRP A 86 18.35 27.36 7.97
N LEU A 87 17.14 27.12 7.45
CA LEU A 87 16.91 26.51 6.13
C LEU A 87 17.45 27.38 4.99
N ALA A 88 17.34 28.71 5.10
CA ALA A 88 17.83 29.66 4.11
C ALA A 88 19.37 29.65 3.98
N ARG A 89 20.09 29.21 5.02
CA ARG A 89 21.56 29.12 5.03
C ARG A 89 22.10 27.82 4.42
N GLN A 90 21.23 26.87 4.07
CA GLN A 90 21.65 25.56 3.60
C GLN A 90 22.02 25.56 2.12
N ARG A 91 23.07 24.81 1.77
CA ARG A 91 23.48 24.61 0.37
C ARG A 91 22.42 23.77 -0.35
N GLY A 92 21.85 24.32 -1.43
CA GLY A 92 20.75 23.67 -2.17
C GLY A 92 19.34 24.10 -1.75
N GLY A 93 19.22 25.01 -0.78
CA GLY A 93 17.96 25.65 -0.38
C GLY A 93 17.09 24.83 0.58
N ALA A 94 16.00 25.45 1.01
CA ALA A 94 15.10 24.89 2.03
C ALA A 94 14.52 23.54 1.61
N SER A 95 14.00 23.43 0.38
CA SER A 95 13.33 22.21 -0.10
C SER A 95 14.28 21.01 -0.26
N ALA A 96 15.54 21.22 -0.65
CA ALA A 96 16.52 20.13 -0.73
C ALA A 96 16.91 19.64 0.67
N THR A 97 17.08 20.57 1.61
CA THR A 97 17.40 20.24 3.00
C THR A 97 16.26 19.49 3.68
N LEU A 98 15.02 19.98 3.53
CA LEU A 98 13.84 19.31 4.10
C LEU A 98 13.69 17.88 3.57
N ARG A 99 13.89 17.66 2.26
CA ARG A 99 13.87 16.29 1.70
C ARG A 99 14.94 15.41 2.33
N ARG A 100 16.17 15.89 2.44
CA ARG A 100 17.26 15.13 3.06
C ARG A 100 16.97 14.79 4.53
N LEU A 101 16.46 15.75 5.30
CA LEU A 101 16.09 15.52 6.70
C LEU A 101 14.96 14.49 6.84
N VAL A 102 13.96 14.54 5.95
CA VAL A 102 12.89 13.55 5.90
C VAL A 102 13.42 12.18 5.51
N GLU A 103 14.27 12.07 4.49
CA GLU A 103 14.90 10.81 4.09
C GLU A 103 15.78 10.22 5.20
N GLU A 104 16.52 11.06 5.91
CA GLU A 104 17.37 10.66 7.04
C GLU A 104 16.52 10.15 8.21
N ALA A 105 15.40 10.82 8.52
CA ALA A 105 14.44 10.37 9.53
C ALA A 105 13.77 9.04 9.12
N LEU A 106 13.34 8.92 7.86
CA LEU A 106 12.75 7.68 7.31
C LEU A 106 13.72 6.50 7.37
N ARG A 107 15.03 6.74 7.19
CA ARG A 107 16.06 5.70 7.32
C ARG A 107 16.41 5.37 8.78
N ALA A 108 16.21 6.31 9.69
CA ALA A 108 16.50 6.17 11.12
C ALA A 108 15.34 5.56 11.92
N GLU A 109 14.12 5.64 11.41
CA GLU A 109 13.05 4.74 11.84
C GLU A 109 13.52 3.29 11.59
N ALA A 110 13.53 2.47 12.65
CA ALA A 110 13.88 1.04 12.63
C ALA A 110 13.24 0.33 11.42
N PRO A 111 13.79 -0.82 10.90
CA PRO A 111 13.24 -1.50 9.71
C PRO A 111 11.72 -1.54 9.77
N SER A 112 11.11 -0.73 8.90
CA SER A 112 9.89 0.00 9.24
C SER A 112 8.80 -0.93 9.72
N SER A 113 8.11 -0.53 10.81
CA SER A 113 6.81 -1.11 11.10
C SER A 113 5.87 -0.95 9.90
N ALA A 114 6.17 -0.09 8.92
CA ALA A 114 5.30 0.16 7.77
C ALA A 114 4.88 -1.11 7.04
N GLY A 115 5.76 -2.09 6.83
CA GLY A 115 5.36 -3.38 6.23
C GLY A 115 4.41 -4.18 7.12
N ARG A 116 4.66 -4.19 8.43
CA ARG A 116 3.80 -4.84 9.44
C ARG A 116 2.48 -4.10 9.63
N ASP A 117 2.49 -2.77 9.56
CA ASP A 117 1.32 -1.89 9.63
C ASP A 117 0.46 -2.03 8.37
N ALA A 118 1.09 -2.19 7.20
CA ALA A 118 0.42 -2.52 5.96
C ALA A 118 -0.25 -3.89 6.04
N ALA A 119 0.50 -4.92 6.47
CA ALA A 119 -0.06 -6.24 6.70
C ALA A 119 -1.20 -6.22 7.73
N TYR A 120 -1.08 -5.46 8.82
CA TYR A 120 -2.13 -5.31 9.82
C TYR A 120 -3.39 -4.65 9.26
N ARG A 121 -3.26 -3.56 8.47
CA ARG A 121 -4.40 -2.89 7.82
C ARG A 121 -5.12 -3.82 6.85
N PHE A 122 -4.37 -4.55 6.03
CA PHE A 122 -4.91 -5.57 5.13
C PHE A 122 -5.64 -6.68 5.89
N LEU A 123 -4.98 -7.31 6.88
CA LEU A 123 -5.54 -8.42 7.65
C LEU A 123 -6.77 -8.00 8.46
N SER A 124 -6.79 -6.79 9.02
CA SER A 124 -7.96 -6.29 9.76
C SER A 124 -9.19 -6.14 8.86
N ALA A 125 -9.00 -5.89 7.56
CA ALA A 125 -10.09 -5.75 6.61
C ALA A 125 -10.62 -7.09 6.09
N ILE A 126 -9.75 -8.07 5.84
CA ILE A 126 -10.11 -9.32 5.14
C ILE A 126 -10.13 -10.56 6.05
N ALA A 127 -9.46 -10.52 7.20
CA ALA A 127 -9.23 -11.69 8.06
C ALA A 127 -9.59 -11.45 9.53
N GLY A 128 -10.24 -10.34 9.86
CA GLY A 128 -10.57 -9.98 11.25
C GLY A 128 -11.49 -10.96 11.97
N ASP A 129 -12.24 -11.77 11.21
CA ASP A 129 -13.14 -12.83 11.71
C ASP A 129 -12.47 -14.22 11.75
N LYS A 130 -11.24 -14.37 11.26
CA LYS A 130 -10.57 -15.67 11.17
C LYS A 130 -10.05 -16.12 12.54
N PRO A 131 -10.06 -17.44 12.84
CA PRO A 131 -9.45 -17.98 14.06
C PRO A 131 -7.97 -17.65 14.15
N GLY A 132 -7.50 -17.32 15.36
CA GLY A 132 -6.08 -17.03 15.63
C GLY A 132 -5.60 -15.66 15.14
N PHE A 133 -6.52 -14.76 14.72
CA PHE A 133 -6.18 -13.42 14.24
C PHE A 133 -5.34 -12.62 15.23
N GLU A 134 -5.75 -12.54 16.50
CA GLU A 134 -5.01 -11.76 17.50
C GLU A 134 -3.58 -12.28 17.72
N GLU A 135 -3.42 -13.60 17.84
CA GLU A 135 -2.13 -14.25 18.00
C GLU A 135 -1.26 -14.04 16.77
N ALA A 136 -1.84 -14.06 15.57
CA ALA A 136 -1.14 -13.78 14.33
C ALA A 136 -0.64 -12.32 14.28
N ILE A 137 -1.48 -11.35 14.66
CA ILE A 137 -1.05 -9.94 14.76
C ILE A 137 0.04 -9.74 15.82
N ARG A 138 -0.03 -10.45 16.96
CA ARG A 138 1.05 -10.43 17.96
C ARG A 138 2.36 -10.98 17.40
N ALA A 139 2.32 -12.08 16.65
CA ALA A 139 3.49 -12.67 16.00
C ALA A 139 4.07 -11.75 14.89
N LEU A 140 3.19 -11.10 14.13
CA LEU A 140 3.54 -10.13 13.10
C LEU A 140 4.37 -8.97 13.67
N TYR A 141 3.89 -8.33 14.75
CA TYR A 141 4.61 -7.24 15.40
C TYR A 141 5.83 -7.67 16.20
N ALA A 142 5.89 -8.95 16.62
CA ALA A 142 7.08 -9.56 17.21
C ALA A 142 8.16 -9.96 16.19
N ASP A 143 7.92 -9.73 14.90
CA ASP A 143 8.79 -10.14 13.78
C ASP A 143 9.02 -11.67 13.68
N ASP A 144 8.09 -12.47 14.21
CA ASP A 144 8.19 -13.93 14.23
C ASP A 144 7.44 -14.54 13.04
N ARG A 145 8.13 -14.56 11.89
CA ARG A 145 7.60 -15.09 10.62
C ARG A 145 7.16 -16.55 10.71
N VAL A 146 7.89 -17.37 11.47
CA VAL A 146 7.60 -18.82 11.60
C VAL A 146 6.31 -19.03 12.39
N ARG A 147 6.17 -18.33 13.50
CA ARG A 147 4.96 -18.39 14.32
C ARG A 147 3.76 -17.81 13.58
N PHE A 148 3.93 -16.70 12.86
CA PHE A 148 2.87 -16.14 12.01
C PHE A 148 2.37 -17.15 10.97
N ALA A 149 3.28 -17.81 10.25
CA ALA A 149 2.92 -18.83 9.25
C ALA A 149 2.18 -20.02 9.88
N SER A 150 2.56 -20.42 11.09
CA SER A 150 1.89 -21.52 11.82
C SER A 150 0.46 -21.14 12.25
N LEU A 151 0.26 -19.91 12.74
CA LEU A 151 -1.03 -19.40 13.20
C LEU A 151 -2.01 -19.13 12.04
N THR A 152 -1.48 -18.82 10.86
CA THR A 152 -2.27 -18.52 9.65
C THR A 152 -2.37 -19.72 8.69
N ALA A 153 -1.98 -20.92 9.12
CA ALA A 153 -1.92 -22.12 8.28
C ALA A 153 -3.30 -22.50 7.69
N ASP A 154 -4.36 -22.33 8.48
CA ASP A 154 -5.74 -22.65 8.09
C ASP A 154 -6.43 -21.51 7.32
N TRP A 155 -5.76 -20.37 7.15
CA TRP A 155 -6.32 -19.24 6.39
C TRP A 155 -6.21 -19.48 4.88
N PRO A 156 -7.05 -18.80 4.08
CA PRO A 156 -6.91 -18.79 2.64
C PRO A 156 -5.49 -18.43 2.20
N VAL A 157 -4.93 -19.23 1.30
CA VAL A 157 -3.52 -19.13 0.86
C VAL A 157 -3.19 -17.72 0.36
N GLY A 158 -4.09 -17.12 -0.42
CA GLY A 158 -3.88 -15.76 -0.93
C GLY A 158 -3.77 -14.70 0.17
N VAL A 159 -4.56 -14.83 1.23
CA VAL A 159 -4.56 -13.89 2.36
C VAL A 159 -3.25 -13.99 3.15
N ARG A 160 -2.84 -15.21 3.53
CA ARG A 160 -1.60 -15.40 4.31
C ARG A 160 -0.34 -15.04 3.51
N ASP A 161 -0.30 -15.36 2.22
CA ASP A 161 0.86 -15.11 1.35
C ASP A 161 1.00 -13.61 1.08
N HIS A 162 -0.11 -12.90 0.85
CA HIS A 162 -0.09 -11.45 0.67
C HIS A 162 0.35 -10.73 1.95
N ALA A 163 -0.22 -11.10 3.10
CA ALA A 163 0.19 -10.53 4.39
C ALA A 163 1.69 -10.78 4.68
N THR A 164 2.19 -11.97 4.35
CA THR A 164 3.62 -12.30 4.50
C THR A 164 4.49 -11.43 3.58
N GLY A 165 4.06 -11.21 2.33
CA GLY A 165 4.75 -10.35 1.37
C GLY A 165 4.79 -8.88 1.78
N LEU A 166 3.73 -8.36 2.40
CA LEU A 166 3.69 -7.00 2.96
C LEU A 166 4.60 -6.84 4.18
N ALA A 167 4.57 -7.82 5.09
CA ALA A 167 5.28 -7.76 6.37
C ALA A 167 6.78 -8.03 6.25
N TRP A 168 7.15 -8.96 5.38
CA TRP A 168 8.53 -9.40 5.15
C TRP A 168 8.84 -9.35 3.65
N PRO A 169 8.95 -8.14 3.06
CA PRO A 169 9.35 -7.99 1.68
C PRO A 169 10.75 -8.59 1.47
N ALA A 170 10.94 -9.26 0.32
CA ALA A 170 12.18 -9.93 -0.05
C ALA A 170 13.34 -8.97 -0.35
#